data_AF-A0AAJ0LZY6-F1
#
_entry.id   AF-A0AAJ0LZY6-F1
#
_cell.length_a   1.000
_cell.length_b   1.000
_cell.length_c   1.000
_cell.angle_alpha   90.00
_cell.angle_beta   90.00
_cell.angle_gamma   90.00
#
_symmetry.space_group_name_H-M   'P 1'
#
loop_
_entity.id
_entity.type
_entity.pdbx_description
1 polymer ?
#
loop_
_entity_poly.entity_id
_entity_poly.type
_entity_poly.pdbx_seq_one_letter_code
_entity_poly.pdbx_strand_id
1 'polypeptide(L)'
;MIILCSLYPIRPIRYTYEDRDQDSVSPHLSLYFADNEDGEGRAAINIKSGDRRESRLAYWTVPRFAHPITQKLAALDNGFRRLAGTSEQGPGTLAIDFIRSNLFRRSDGRILPHDVDGPNNDILDQLKPILDRAILAGATVYIYGTQFSNGKGIHNVHMNQGNPQRWGWENGVFQDGALILDFEDHWEAIFIGFASQAVHTEDGPNEAGQPLPRTGYMTWANFLAPKSAFDDRSRAKYDLDDSPVFITRALVNPLRRDNQPGTPPQTVTLANRKDKEQDLSGWKIRNEATEDQELPAPQKIAAKGTVIVKVPDAPLNNQGGTITLLNAQGFKVHGVSYTKAQAQDGTVSFS
;
A
#
# COMPACT_ATOMS: atom_id res chain seq x y z
N MET A 1 -15.11 6.23 17.21
CA MET A 1 -15.38 4.81 16.86
C MET A 1 -14.09 4.29 16.25
N ILE A 2 -13.46 3.26 16.81
CA ILE A 2 -12.23 2.70 16.24
C ILE A 2 -12.62 2.01 14.93
N ILE A 3 -11.97 2.37 13.82
CA ILE A 3 -12.11 1.63 12.56
C ILE A 3 -11.60 0.20 12.83
N LEU A 4 -12.48 -0.79 12.68
CA LEU A 4 -12.09 -2.18 12.80
C LEU A 4 -11.61 -2.63 11.41
N CYS A 5 -10.37 -3.13 11.30
CA CYS A 5 -9.89 -3.77 10.07
C CYS A 5 -10.35 -5.23 10.01
N SER A 6 -10.81 -5.64 8.84
CA SER A 6 -11.33 -6.97 8.55
C SER A 6 -10.99 -7.38 7.12
N LEU A 7 -11.06 -8.68 6.85
CA LEU A 7 -10.78 -9.30 5.57
C LEU A 7 -11.90 -10.28 5.20
N TYR A 8 -12.34 -10.23 3.94
CA TYR A 8 -13.34 -11.15 3.37
C TYR A 8 -12.84 -11.74 2.05
N PRO A 9 -12.45 -13.03 2.00
CA PRO A 9 -12.31 -13.78 0.75
C PRO A 9 -13.69 -14.20 0.26
N ILE A 10 -14.12 -13.67 -0.89
CA ILE A 10 -15.48 -13.85 -1.40
C ILE A 10 -15.50 -14.07 -2.92
N ARG A 11 -16.66 -14.52 -3.43
CA ARG A 11 -16.95 -14.52 -4.88
C ARG A 11 -17.88 -13.35 -5.21
N PRO A 12 -17.46 -12.41 -6.08
CA PRO A 12 -18.30 -11.29 -6.48
C PRO A 12 -19.42 -11.77 -7.42
N ILE A 13 -20.64 -11.24 -7.23
CA ILE A 13 -21.83 -11.62 -7.99
C ILE A 13 -22.20 -10.50 -8.98
N ARG A 14 -22.29 -9.28 -8.47
CA ARG A 14 -22.73 -8.09 -9.19
C ARG A 14 -22.26 -6.85 -8.45
N TYR A 15 -22.31 -5.69 -9.09
CA TYR A 15 -22.19 -4.42 -8.39
C TYR A 15 -23.24 -3.42 -8.85
N THR A 16 -23.50 -2.43 -8.00
CA THR A 16 -24.21 -1.19 -8.34
C THR A 16 -23.33 -0.01 -7.96
N TYR A 17 -23.64 1.19 -8.45
CA TYR A 17 -22.92 2.40 -8.09
C TYR A 17 -23.87 3.59 -8.04
N GLU A 18 -23.51 4.59 -7.24
CA GLU A 18 -24.20 5.87 -7.15
C GLU A 18 -23.49 6.90 -8.03
N ASP A 19 -24.21 7.46 -9.01
CA ASP A 19 -23.75 8.58 -9.83
C ASP A 19 -23.91 9.93 -9.10
N ARG A 20 -23.49 11.03 -9.74
CA ARG A 20 -23.53 12.38 -9.14
C ARG A 20 -24.95 12.88 -8.85
N ASP A 21 -25.96 12.35 -9.53
CA ASP A 21 -27.36 12.74 -9.38
C ASP A 21 -28.04 11.92 -8.28
N GLN A 22 -27.60 10.68 -8.06
CA GLN A 22 -28.08 9.78 -7.01
C GLN A 22 -27.52 10.13 -5.63
N ASP A 23 -26.21 10.35 -5.51
CA ASP A 23 -25.56 10.87 -4.30
C ASP A 23 -24.38 11.77 -4.66
N SER A 24 -24.58 13.08 -4.46
CA SER A 24 -23.55 14.09 -4.72
C SER A 24 -22.55 14.26 -3.58
N VAL A 25 -22.78 13.67 -2.40
CA VAL A 25 -22.04 13.92 -1.17
C VAL A 25 -21.12 12.77 -0.80
N SER A 26 -21.64 11.54 -0.74
CA SER A 26 -20.87 10.36 -0.34
C SER A 26 -21.26 9.09 -1.11
N PRO A 27 -21.23 9.13 -2.45
CA PRO A 27 -21.57 7.98 -3.28
C PRO A 27 -20.64 6.80 -3.03
N HIS A 28 -21.21 5.60 -3.16
CA HIS A 28 -20.51 4.33 -3.06
C HIS A 28 -20.72 3.47 -4.31
N LEU A 29 -19.69 2.68 -4.63
CA LEU A 29 -19.87 1.47 -5.43
C LEU A 29 -20.17 0.32 -4.46
N SER A 30 -21.28 -0.37 -4.69
CA SER A 30 -21.71 -1.51 -3.88
C SER A 30 -21.39 -2.82 -4.61
N LEU A 31 -20.35 -3.53 -4.18
CA LEU A 31 -20.03 -4.87 -4.67
C LEU A 31 -20.79 -5.91 -3.84
N TYR A 32 -21.63 -6.70 -4.49
CA TYR A 32 -22.38 -7.78 -3.84
C TYR A 32 -21.67 -9.11 -4.04
N PHE A 33 -21.67 -9.94 -3.01
CA PHE A 33 -20.91 -11.17 -2.99
C PHE A 33 -21.64 -12.30 -2.27
N ALA A 34 -21.29 -13.53 -2.63
CA ALA A 34 -21.65 -14.71 -1.87
C ALA A 34 -20.59 -14.96 -0.81
N ASP A 35 -21.03 -15.31 0.40
CA ASP A 35 -20.20 -15.90 1.44
C ASP A 35 -20.83 -17.22 1.94
N ASN A 36 -20.41 -17.72 3.09
CA ASN A 36 -20.94 -18.95 3.67
C ASN A 36 -22.29 -18.75 4.40
N GLU A 37 -22.84 -17.53 4.40
CA GLU A 37 -24.14 -17.21 5.01
C GLU A 37 -25.26 -17.11 3.97
N ASP A 38 -26.51 -17.19 4.44
CA ASP A 38 -27.67 -17.00 3.59
C ASP A 38 -27.83 -15.53 3.16
N GLY A 39 -27.86 -15.32 1.85
CA GLY A 39 -28.06 -14.03 1.18
C GLY A 39 -26.78 -13.46 0.56
N GLU A 40 -26.90 -12.25 0.02
CA GLU A 40 -25.73 -11.54 -0.52
C GLU A 40 -25.15 -10.61 0.55
N GLY A 41 -23.84 -10.69 0.76
CA GLY A 41 -23.08 -9.66 1.46
C GLY A 41 -22.85 -8.44 0.55
N ARG A 42 -22.53 -7.30 1.15
CA ARG A 42 -22.26 -6.04 0.43
C ARG A 42 -20.95 -5.40 0.90
N ALA A 43 -20.09 -5.04 -0.04
CA ALA A 43 -18.98 -4.13 0.19
C ALA A 43 -19.32 -2.74 -0.35
N ALA A 44 -19.36 -1.73 0.52
CA ALA A 44 -19.52 -0.32 0.16
C ALA A 44 -18.14 0.32 -0.02
N ILE A 45 -17.76 0.53 -1.28
CA ILE A 45 -16.47 1.10 -1.68
C ILE A 45 -16.67 2.59 -1.92
N ASN A 46 -15.91 3.42 -1.22
CA ASN A 46 -15.97 4.88 -1.36
C ASN A 46 -15.45 5.28 -2.75
N ILE A 47 -16.32 5.94 -3.54
CA ILE A 47 -15.97 6.46 -4.88
C ILE A 47 -15.91 7.99 -4.91
N LYS A 48 -16.02 8.65 -3.75
CA LYS A 48 -15.85 10.09 -3.57
C LYS A 48 -15.51 10.43 -2.12
N SER A 49 -14.68 11.43 -1.91
CA SER A 49 -14.45 12.01 -0.58
C SER A 49 -15.60 12.95 -0.20
N GLY A 50 -16.08 12.85 1.04
CA GLY A 50 -17.05 13.78 1.61
C GLY A 50 -16.50 15.20 1.88
N ASP A 51 -15.20 15.43 1.68
CA ASP A 51 -14.62 16.78 1.71
C ASP A 51 -15.00 17.56 0.46
N ARG A 52 -15.85 18.59 0.63
CA ARG A 52 -16.31 19.45 -0.46
C ARG A 52 -15.20 20.27 -1.11
N ARG A 53 -14.06 20.45 -0.46
CA ARG A 53 -12.90 21.19 -1.01
C ARG A 53 -11.95 20.29 -1.79
N GLU A 54 -11.98 18.99 -1.52
CA GLU A 54 -11.15 17.98 -2.16
C GLU A 54 -11.88 16.63 -2.14
N SER A 55 -12.80 16.47 -3.09
CA SER A 55 -13.66 15.29 -3.21
C SER A 55 -13.02 14.17 -4.03
N ARG A 56 -11.86 14.44 -4.65
CA ARG A 56 -11.14 13.48 -5.51
C ARG A 56 -10.49 12.39 -4.68
N LEU A 57 -10.20 11.28 -5.34
CA LEU A 57 -9.55 10.10 -4.78
C LEU A 57 -8.12 9.98 -5.28
N ALA A 58 -7.24 9.47 -4.44
CA ALA A 58 -5.97 8.90 -4.84
C ALA A 58 -6.19 7.41 -5.17
N TYR A 59 -5.71 6.97 -6.33
CA TYR A 59 -6.00 5.65 -6.87
C TYR A 59 -4.75 4.98 -7.40
N TRP A 60 -4.57 3.71 -7.06
CA TRP A 60 -3.57 2.82 -7.64
C TRP A 60 -4.22 1.51 -8.07
N THR A 61 -3.79 0.98 -9.21
CA THR A 61 -4.02 -0.40 -9.61
C THR A 61 -2.69 -1.09 -9.87
N VAL A 62 -2.58 -2.35 -9.46
CA VAL A 62 -1.41 -3.20 -9.70
C VAL A 62 -1.89 -4.46 -10.43
N PRO A 63 -1.93 -4.46 -11.78
CA PRO A 63 -2.49 -5.57 -12.59
C PRO A 63 -1.73 -6.90 -12.49
N ARG A 64 -0.53 -6.91 -11.91
CA ARG A 64 0.26 -8.13 -11.63
C ARG A 64 0.84 -8.03 -10.23
N PHE A 65 -0.05 -8.03 -9.26
CA PHE A 65 0.27 -7.82 -7.86
C PHE A 65 1.12 -8.98 -7.32
N ALA A 66 2.43 -8.76 -7.24
CA ALA A 66 3.39 -9.69 -6.66
C ALA A 66 3.79 -9.19 -5.28
N HIS A 67 3.29 -9.85 -4.23
CA HIS A 67 3.54 -9.47 -2.85
C HIS A 67 3.51 -10.71 -1.94
N PRO A 68 4.35 -10.82 -0.89
CA PRO A 68 4.33 -11.98 0.03
C PRO A 68 2.99 -12.22 0.73
N ILE A 69 2.09 -11.23 0.75
CA ILE A 69 0.74 -11.38 1.32
C ILE A 69 -0.13 -12.35 0.52
N THR A 70 0.07 -12.49 -0.80
CA THR A 70 -0.80 -13.34 -1.65
C THR A 70 -0.73 -14.80 -1.23
N GLN A 71 0.43 -15.29 -0.78
CA GLN A 71 0.56 -16.64 -0.22
C GLN A 71 -0.30 -16.85 1.03
N LYS A 72 -0.43 -15.81 1.88
CA LYS A 72 -1.26 -15.87 3.09
C LYS A 72 -2.74 -15.81 2.75
N LEU A 73 -3.10 -14.98 1.76
CA LEU A 73 -4.47 -14.82 1.27
C LEU A 73 -4.98 -16.11 0.62
N ALA A 74 -4.18 -16.75 -0.23
CA ALA A 74 -4.52 -18.01 -0.89
C ALA A 74 -4.77 -19.17 0.09
N ALA A 75 -4.25 -19.08 1.31
CA ALA A 75 -4.42 -20.08 2.36
C ALA A 75 -5.68 -19.85 3.23
N LEU A 76 -6.47 -18.80 2.96
CA LEU A 76 -7.67 -18.48 3.72
C LEU A 76 -8.89 -19.20 3.18
N ASP A 77 -9.72 -19.69 4.09
CA ASP A 77 -11.10 -20.07 3.78
C ASP A 77 -11.97 -18.81 3.57
N ASN A 78 -13.06 -18.98 2.81
CA ASN A 78 -14.04 -17.93 2.60
C ASN A 78 -14.69 -17.46 3.91
N GLY A 79 -15.05 -16.18 3.95
CA GLY A 79 -15.83 -15.58 5.02
C GLY A 79 -15.10 -14.49 5.82
N PHE A 80 -15.76 -14.02 6.87
CA PHE A 80 -15.27 -12.90 7.66
C PHE A 80 -14.06 -13.27 8.53
N ARG A 81 -13.05 -12.41 8.49
CA ARG A 81 -11.92 -12.42 9.42
C ARG A 81 -11.72 -11.05 10.03
N ARG A 82 -11.93 -10.92 11.34
CA ARG A 82 -11.56 -9.73 12.09
C ARG A 82 -10.05 -9.69 12.28
N LEU A 83 -9.41 -8.61 11.84
CA LEU A 83 -7.97 -8.38 12.04
C LEU A 83 -7.73 -7.47 13.26
N ALA A 84 -8.60 -6.48 13.48
CA ALA A 84 -8.42 -5.49 14.54
C ALA A 84 -8.34 -6.09 15.96
N GLY A 85 -7.27 -5.75 16.69
CA GLY A 85 -6.98 -6.23 18.04
C GLY A 85 -6.47 -7.67 18.12
N THR A 86 -6.08 -8.26 16.98
CA THR A 86 -5.51 -9.61 16.91
C THR A 86 -4.01 -9.54 16.59
N SER A 87 -3.31 -10.68 16.67
CA SER A 87 -1.93 -10.80 16.19
C SER A 87 -1.81 -10.62 14.68
N GLU A 88 -2.91 -10.55 13.93
CA GLU A 88 -2.93 -10.29 12.50
C GLU A 88 -3.01 -8.80 12.15
N GLN A 89 -3.09 -7.88 13.13
CA GLN A 89 -3.02 -6.43 12.92
C GLN A 89 -1.59 -5.90 13.12
N GLY A 90 -0.72 -6.07 12.12
CA GLY A 90 0.66 -5.64 12.25
C GLY A 90 1.52 -5.81 10.99
N PRO A 91 2.81 -5.51 11.10
CA PRO A 91 3.76 -5.66 10.00
C PRO A 91 3.93 -7.13 9.61
N GLY A 92 3.94 -7.39 8.30
CA GLY A 92 4.15 -8.75 7.81
C GLY A 92 3.04 -9.73 8.21
N THR A 93 1.81 -9.28 8.52
CA THR A 93 0.66 -10.14 8.80
C THR A 93 -0.34 -10.13 7.63
N LEU A 94 -1.64 -10.35 7.89
CA LEU A 94 -2.71 -10.17 6.91
C LEU A 94 -3.17 -8.71 6.80
N ALA A 95 -2.99 -7.89 7.82
CA ALA A 95 -3.37 -6.48 7.77
C ALA A 95 -2.46 -5.70 6.82
N ILE A 96 -3.06 -4.72 6.15
CA ILE A 96 -2.38 -3.91 5.14
C ILE A 96 -2.29 -2.45 5.58
N ASP A 97 -1.24 -1.80 5.08
CA ASP A 97 -0.92 -0.41 5.35
C ASP A 97 -0.21 0.18 4.12
N PHE A 98 -0.78 1.22 3.53
CA PHE A 98 -0.33 1.81 2.26
C PHE A 98 1.08 2.42 2.40
N ILE A 99 1.46 2.84 3.60
CA ILE A 99 2.78 3.40 3.88
C ILE A 99 3.74 2.29 4.28
N ARG A 100 3.35 1.38 5.18
CA ARG A 100 4.27 0.43 5.84
C ARG A 100 4.42 -0.91 5.13
N SER A 101 3.43 -1.31 4.31
CA SER A 101 3.36 -2.69 3.77
C SER A 101 3.97 -2.86 2.38
N ASN A 102 4.55 -1.84 1.76
CA ASN A 102 5.21 -1.94 0.44
C ASN A 102 4.33 -2.58 -0.67
N LEU A 103 3.05 -2.21 -0.69
CA LEU A 103 2.02 -2.77 -1.59
C LEU A 103 2.14 -2.25 -3.03
N PHE A 104 2.56 -1.00 -3.19
CA PHE A 104 2.65 -0.33 -4.48
C PHE A 104 3.70 0.79 -4.44
N ARG A 105 4.11 1.27 -5.61
CA ARG A 105 4.92 2.49 -5.71
C ARG A 105 4.01 3.70 -5.59
N ARG A 106 4.31 4.56 -4.62
CA ARG A 106 3.47 5.73 -4.33
C ARG A 106 3.28 6.63 -5.56
N SER A 107 4.32 6.84 -6.37
CA SER A 107 4.31 7.73 -7.54
C SER A 107 3.54 7.20 -8.75
N ASP A 108 3.15 5.92 -8.77
CA ASP A 108 2.34 5.34 -9.86
C ASP A 108 0.84 5.69 -9.75
N GLY A 109 0.46 6.40 -8.69
CA GLY A 109 -0.92 6.75 -8.41
C GLY A 109 -1.48 7.84 -9.31
N ARG A 110 -2.81 7.94 -9.32
CA ARG A 110 -3.58 8.97 -10.03
C ARG A 110 -4.53 9.67 -9.07
N ILE A 111 -4.79 10.95 -9.34
CA ILE A 111 -5.91 11.66 -8.71
C ILE A 111 -7.10 11.62 -9.66
N LEU A 112 -8.22 11.07 -9.18
CA LEU A 112 -9.42 10.86 -9.98
C LEU A 112 -10.65 11.51 -9.32
N PRO A 113 -11.48 12.23 -10.08
CA PRO A 113 -12.79 12.65 -9.63
C PRO A 113 -13.78 11.48 -9.56
N HIS A 114 -14.96 11.77 -9.01
CA HIS A 114 -16.15 10.92 -9.08
C HIS A 114 -16.99 11.36 -10.27
N ASP A 115 -17.39 10.38 -11.09
CA ASP A 115 -18.44 10.47 -12.11
C ASP A 115 -18.32 11.73 -12.97
N VAL A 116 -17.47 11.68 -14.00
CA VAL A 116 -17.23 12.77 -14.97
C VAL A 116 -17.53 12.28 -16.38
N ASP A 117 -18.16 13.11 -17.20
CA ASP A 117 -18.55 12.68 -18.55
C ASP A 117 -17.31 12.41 -19.42
N GLY A 118 -17.34 11.29 -20.15
CA GLY A 118 -16.26 10.85 -21.04
C GLY A 118 -15.46 9.67 -20.46
N PRO A 119 -14.64 8.98 -21.28
CA PRO A 119 -13.98 7.75 -20.85
C PRO A 119 -12.63 7.99 -20.16
N ASN A 120 -12.30 7.10 -19.23
CA ASN A 120 -11.02 6.98 -18.53
C ASN A 120 -10.62 8.21 -17.70
N ASN A 121 -11.59 9.02 -17.25
CA ASN A 121 -11.32 10.29 -16.59
C ASN A 121 -11.78 10.31 -15.12
N ASP A 122 -12.48 9.28 -14.64
CA ASP A 122 -12.95 9.16 -13.26
C ASP A 122 -12.67 7.79 -12.63
N ILE A 123 -13.04 7.64 -11.35
CA ILE A 123 -12.85 6.39 -10.59
C ILE A 123 -13.74 5.24 -11.09
N LEU A 124 -14.97 5.50 -11.56
CA LEU A 124 -15.88 4.46 -12.02
C LEU A 124 -15.37 3.82 -13.31
N ASP A 125 -14.79 4.61 -14.21
CA ASP A 125 -14.13 4.13 -15.42
C ASP A 125 -12.97 3.17 -15.11
N GLN A 126 -12.29 3.34 -13.98
CA GLN A 126 -11.20 2.45 -13.58
C GLN A 126 -11.72 1.18 -12.89
N LEU A 127 -12.71 1.31 -12.01
CA LEU A 127 -13.20 0.17 -11.20
C LEU A 127 -14.07 -0.79 -12.02
N LYS A 128 -15.01 -0.28 -12.82
CA LYS A 128 -16.02 -1.10 -13.51
C LYS A 128 -15.38 -2.21 -14.37
N PRO A 129 -14.39 -1.93 -15.24
CA PRO A 129 -13.80 -2.98 -16.07
C PRO A 129 -13.06 -4.07 -15.26
N ILE A 130 -12.51 -3.74 -14.09
CA ILE A 130 -11.81 -4.73 -13.24
C ILE A 130 -12.85 -5.62 -12.55
N LEU A 131 -13.91 -5.02 -12.00
CA LEU A 131 -15.00 -5.76 -11.35
C LEU A 131 -15.78 -6.63 -12.34
N ASP A 132 -16.04 -6.14 -13.56
CA ASP A 132 -16.66 -6.92 -14.63
C ASP A 132 -15.85 -8.18 -14.94
N ARG A 133 -14.52 -8.06 -15.07
CA ARG A 133 -13.63 -9.20 -15.27
C ARG A 133 -13.65 -10.16 -14.08
N ALA A 134 -13.61 -9.64 -12.86
CA ALA A 134 -13.63 -10.46 -11.64
C ALA A 134 -14.91 -11.28 -11.52
N ILE A 135 -16.07 -10.66 -11.78
CA ILE A 135 -17.38 -11.33 -11.80
C ILE A 135 -17.42 -12.39 -12.90
N LEU A 136 -17.03 -12.02 -14.13
CA LEU A 136 -17.06 -12.94 -15.27
C LEU A 136 -16.14 -14.15 -15.07
N ALA A 137 -14.96 -13.94 -14.50
CA ALA A 137 -13.98 -15.00 -14.24
C ALA A 137 -14.31 -15.82 -12.98
N GLY A 138 -15.25 -15.37 -12.14
CA GLY A 138 -15.49 -15.97 -10.83
C GLY A 138 -14.28 -15.87 -9.90
N ALA A 139 -13.49 -14.80 -10.03
CA ALA A 139 -12.28 -14.56 -9.24
C ALA A 139 -12.59 -14.48 -7.74
N THR A 140 -11.63 -14.84 -6.90
CA THR A 140 -11.74 -14.57 -5.45
C THR A 140 -11.36 -13.12 -5.21
N VAL A 141 -12.19 -12.37 -4.49
CA VAL A 141 -11.86 -11.00 -4.08
C VAL A 141 -11.68 -10.97 -2.56
N TYR A 142 -10.54 -10.43 -2.14
CA TYR A 142 -10.16 -10.16 -0.76
C TYR A 142 -10.46 -8.69 -0.47
N ILE A 143 -11.50 -8.44 0.32
CA ILE A 143 -11.97 -7.09 0.63
C ILE A 143 -11.49 -6.69 2.02
N TYR A 144 -10.72 -5.60 2.08
CA TYR A 144 -10.24 -5.00 3.32
C TYR A 144 -11.07 -3.76 3.69
N GLY A 145 -11.42 -3.63 4.97
CA GLY A 145 -12.21 -2.51 5.47
C GLY A 145 -12.79 -2.79 6.86
N THR A 146 -13.93 -2.16 7.17
CA THR A 146 -14.67 -2.30 8.43
C THR A 146 -15.96 -3.06 8.24
N GLN A 147 -16.21 -4.06 9.09
CA GLN A 147 -17.47 -4.80 9.06
C GLN A 147 -18.65 -3.88 9.37
N PHE A 148 -19.76 -4.06 8.65
CA PHE A 148 -21.02 -3.43 9.03
C PHE A 148 -21.49 -3.88 10.42
N SER A 149 -22.21 -3.00 11.13
CA SER A 149 -22.78 -3.32 12.43
C SER A 149 -23.80 -4.46 12.42
N ASN A 150 -24.42 -4.74 11.26
CA ASN A 150 -25.34 -5.86 11.06
C ASN A 150 -24.62 -7.17 10.68
N GLY A 151 -23.29 -7.17 10.57
CA GLY A 151 -22.46 -8.32 10.20
C GLY A 151 -22.44 -8.66 8.70
N LYS A 152 -23.40 -8.16 7.91
CA LYS A 152 -23.62 -8.54 6.50
C LYS A 152 -22.93 -7.61 5.51
N GLY A 153 -21.61 -7.45 5.65
CA GLY A 153 -20.81 -6.71 4.70
C GLY A 153 -19.72 -5.84 5.31
N ILE A 154 -19.16 -4.97 4.47
CA ILE A 154 -17.96 -4.18 4.77
C ILE A 154 -18.05 -2.77 4.17
N HIS A 155 -17.48 -1.78 4.85
CA HIS A 155 -17.30 -0.39 4.37
C HIS A 155 -15.90 0.12 4.69
N ASN A 156 -15.63 1.41 4.45
CA ASN A 156 -14.30 2.00 4.63
C ASN A 156 -13.23 1.23 3.83
N VAL A 157 -13.59 0.86 2.60
CA VAL A 157 -12.71 0.15 1.66
C VAL A 157 -11.80 1.17 0.97
N HIS A 158 -10.98 1.85 1.77
CA HIS A 158 -9.98 2.83 1.36
C HIS A 158 -8.91 2.98 2.45
N MET A 159 -7.86 3.76 2.19
CA MET A 159 -6.83 4.12 3.16
C MET A 159 -7.47 4.73 4.41
N ASN A 160 -7.21 4.16 5.58
CA ASN A 160 -7.82 4.53 6.86
C ASN A 160 -6.80 5.22 7.77
N GLN A 161 -5.94 6.05 7.18
CA GLN A 161 -4.91 6.82 7.89
C GLN A 161 -4.59 8.11 7.13
N GLY A 162 -3.92 9.03 7.81
CA GLY A 162 -3.52 10.32 7.25
C GLY A 162 -4.69 11.28 7.02
N ASN A 163 -5.87 11.02 7.59
CA ASN A 163 -7.01 11.92 7.52
C ASN A 163 -6.71 13.26 8.22
N PRO A 164 -7.24 14.39 7.70
CA PRO A 164 -7.14 15.68 8.38
C PRO A 164 -7.87 15.65 9.72
N GLN A 165 -7.58 16.63 10.58
CA GLN A 165 -8.05 16.69 11.97
C GLN A 165 -9.55 16.41 12.15
N ARG A 166 -10.40 16.89 11.22
CA ARG A 166 -11.85 16.66 11.23
C ARG A 166 -12.23 15.18 11.25
N TRP A 167 -11.45 14.30 10.64
CA TRP A 167 -11.66 12.85 10.61
C TRP A 167 -10.49 12.09 11.24
N GLY A 168 -9.70 12.78 12.06
CA GLY A 168 -8.48 12.21 12.65
C GLY A 168 -8.73 11.01 13.54
N TRP A 169 -9.93 10.87 14.13
CA TRP A 169 -10.28 9.70 14.95
C TRP A 169 -10.40 8.39 14.15
N GLU A 170 -10.46 8.47 12.82
CA GLU A 170 -10.46 7.30 11.93
C GLU A 170 -9.06 6.81 11.60
N ASN A 171 -8.03 7.59 11.93
CA ASN A 171 -6.65 7.21 11.62
C ASN A 171 -6.14 6.06 12.49
N GLY A 172 -5.43 5.15 11.86
CA GLY A 172 -4.73 4.06 12.52
C GLY A 172 -3.82 3.32 11.56
N VAL A 173 -2.79 2.65 12.10
CA VAL A 173 -1.86 1.84 11.31
C VAL A 173 -2.43 0.44 11.09
N PHE A 174 -2.06 -0.19 9.96
CA PHE A 174 -2.49 -1.55 9.63
C PHE A 174 -4.02 -1.76 9.67
N GLN A 175 -4.77 -0.79 9.16
CA GLN A 175 -6.23 -0.86 9.05
C GLN A 175 -6.77 -0.38 7.71
N ASP A 176 -5.89 -0.21 6.72
CA ASP A 176 -6.27 0.30 5.42
C ASP A 176 -7.17 -0.70 4.68
N GLY A 177 -8.13 -0.15 3.93
CA GLY A 177 -9.01 -0.88 3.04
C GLY A 177 -8.45 -0.95 1.62
N ALA A 178 -8.83 -2.01 0.90
CA ALA A 178 -8.38 -2.33 -0.46
C ALA A 178 -9.22 -3.45 -1.05
N LEU A 179 -9.05 -3.68 -2.36
CA LEU A 179 -9.48 -4.91 -3.03
C LEU A 179 -8.24 -5.61 -3.56
N ILE A 180 -8.04 -6.88 -3.21
CA ILE A 180 -7.04 -7.75 -3.82
C ILE A 180 -7.79 -8.89 -4.51
N LEU A 181 -7.51 -9.12 -5.78
CA LEU A 181 -8.23 -10.05 -6.64
C LEU A 181 -7.29 -11.18 -7.06
N ASP A 182 -7.75 -12.41 -6.87
CA ASP A 182 -7.07 -13.64 -7.30
C ASP A 182 -7.80 -14.20 -8.52
N PHE A 183 -7.23 -13.95 -9.69
CA PHE A 183 -7.62 -14.58 -10.95
C PHE A 183 -6.83 -15.88 -11.12
N GLU A 184 -7.31 -16.76 -12.01
CA GLU A 184 -6.66 -18.07 -12.25
C GLU A 184 -5.18 -17.96 -12.61
N ASP A 185 -4.78 -16.92 -13.35
CA ASP A 185 -3.43 -16.75 -13.89
C ASP A 185 -2.61 -15.64 -13.21
N HIS A 186 -3.24 -14.74 -12.44
CA HIS A 186 -2.56 -13.62 -11.80
C HIS A 186 -3.33 -13.02 -10.63
N TRP A 187 -2.61 -12.23 -9.82
CA TRP A 187 -3.21 -11.36 -8.81
C TRP A 187 -3.29 -9.93 -9.35
N GLU A 188 -4.39 -9.24 -9.09
CA GLU A 188 -4.56 -7.80 -9.34
C GLU A 188 -4.95 -7.11 -8.02
N ALA A 189 -4.50 -5.87 -7.77
CA ALA A 189 -4.84 -5.16 -6.55
C ALA A 189 -5.27 -3.72 -6.83
N ILE A 190 -6.25 -3.24 -6.08
CA ILE A 190 -6.81 -1.89 -6.15
C ILE A 190 -6.67 -1.23 -4.79
N PHE A 191 -6.07 -0.04 -4.78
CA PHE A 191 -5.86 0.77 -3.59
C PHE A 191 -6.47 2.15 -3.81
N ILE A 192 -7.30 2.59 -2.85
CA ILE A 192 -8.00 3.87 -2.90
C ILE A 192 -7.69 4.62 -1.62
N GLY A 193 -7.37 5.90 -1.72
CA GLY A 193 -7.32 6.84 -0.59
C GLY A 193 -8.04 8.13 -0.96
N PHE A 194 -8.28 9.00 0.02
CA PHE A 194 -8.77 10.35 -0.25
C PHE A 194 -7.61 11.25 -0.65
N ALA A 195 -7.80 12.12 -1.65
CA ALA A 195 -6.73 12.99 -2.12
C ALA A 195 -6.24 13.99 -1.05
N SER A 196 -7.04 14.23 -0.01
CA SER A 196 -6.70 15.06 1.16
C SER A 196 -5.85 14.34 2.22
N GLN A 197 -5.70 13.01 2.14
CA GLN A 197 -4.93 12.25 3.13
C GLN A 197 -3.42 12.47 2.97
N ALA A 198 -2.72 12.39 4.10
CA ALA A 198 -1.28 12.54 4.20
C ALA A 198 -0.53 11.37 3.53
N VAL A 199 0.58 11.68 2.87
CA VAL A 199 1.47 10.67 2.25
C VAL A 199 2.38 9.98 3.27
N HIS A 200 2.54 10.58 4.46
CA HIS A 200 3.29 10.06 5.60
C HIS A 200 2.45 10.17 6.86
N THR A 201 2.57 9.18 7.74
CA THR A 201 1.83 9.12 9.01
C THR A 201 2.71 8.63 10.15
N GLU A 202 2.30 8.92 11.37
CA GLU A 202 2.97 8.48 12.60
C GLU A 202 2.89 6.95 12.80
N ASP A 203 4.03 6.35 13.18
CA ASP A 203 4.15 4.91 13.45
C ASP A 203 3.73 4.50 14.88
N GLY A 204 3.97 5.38 15.86
CA GLY A 204 3.95 5.05 17.29
C GLY A 204 2.58 4.64 17.83
N PRO A 205 2.52 3.97 19.00
CA PRO A 205 1.23 3.57 19.58
C PRO A 205 0.37 4.79 19.95
N ASN A 206 1.02 5.90 20.28
CA ASN A 206 0.35 7.19 20.50
C ASN A 206 0.18 7.85 19.14
N GLU A 207 -1.07 8.14 18.78
CA GLU A 207 -1.41 8.88 17.57
C GLU A 207 -1.04 8.18 16.25
N ALA A 208 -1.02 6.84 16.28
CA ALA A 208 -0.77 5.99 15.12
C ALA A 208 -1.64 6.40 13.93
N GLY A 209 -1.05 6.49 12.74
CA GLY A 209 -1.76 6.80 11.50
C GLY A 209 -2.12 8.28 11.32
N GLN A 210 -1.78 9.16 12.26
CA GLN A 210 -2.03 10.60 12.10
C GLN A 210 -1.07 11.24 11.08
N PRO A 211 -1.48 12.31 10.38
CA PRO A 211 -0.63 13.02 9.41
C PRO A 211 0.71 13.46 9.97
N LEU A 212 1.75 13.38 9.15
CA LEU A 212 3.11 13.76 9.52
C LEU A 212 3.75 14.71 8.48
N PRO A 213 4.17 15.93 8.86
CA PRO A 213 3.93 16.61 10.14
C PRO A 213 2.43 16.86 10.41
N ARG A 214 2.06 17.17 11.66
CA ARG A 214 0.65 17.40 12.04
C ARG A 214 -0.07 18.50 11.29
N THR A 215 0.68 19.50 10.86
CA THR A 215 0.19 20.63 10.07
C THR A 215 1.09 20.83 8.87
N GLY A 216 0.50 21.22 7.73
CA GLY A 216 1.25 21.42 6.50
C GLY A 216 1.84 20.14 5.90
N TYR A 217 1.32 18.97 6.24
CA TYR A 217 1.73 17.71 5.62
C TYR A 217 1.46 17.70 4.13
N MET A 218 2.27 16.91 3.43
CA MET A 218 2.06 16.60 2.03
C MET A 218 0.84 15.68 1.90
N THR A 219 -0.12 16.06 1.04
CA THR A 219 -1.29 15.25 0.72
C THR A 219 -1.08 14.48 -0.57
N TRP A 220 -1.87 13.43 -0.81
CA TRP A 220 -1.88 12.73 -2.09
C TRP A 220 -2.20 13.65 -3.27
N ALA A 221 -3.12 14.62 -3.12
CA ALA A 221 -3.44 15.60 -4.14
C ALA A 221 -2.18 16.36 -4.60
N ASN A 222 -1.40 16.88 -3.66
CA ASN A 222 -0.20 17.65 -3.97
C ASN A 222 0.96 16.76 -4.45
N PHE A 223 1.03 15.51 -4.00
CA PHE A 223 2.06 14.57 -4.42
C PHE A 223 1.83 14.01 -5.83
N LEU A 224 0.58 13.65 -6.17
CA LEU A 224 0.24 12.96 -7.42
C LEU A 224 -0.23 13.88 -8.55
N ALA A 225 -0.91 14.98 -8.23
CA ALA A 225 -1.46 15.92 -9.21
C ALA A 225 -1.32 17.37 -8.73
N PRO A 226 -0.09 17.92 -8.69
CA PRO A 226 0.15 19.27 -8.22
C PRO A 226 -0.55 20.30 -9.15
N LYS A 227 -0.89 21.47 -8.60
CA LYS A 227 -1.90 22.42 -9.13
C LYS A 227 -1.59 23.12 -10.49
N SER A 228 -0.45 22.93 -11.16
CA SER A 228 -0.18 23.56 -12.47
C SER A 228 0.35 22.59 -13.55
N ALA A 229 0.42 23.01 -14.82
CA ALA A 229 1.01 22.19 -15.90
C ALA A 229 2.53 22.39 -16.06
N PHE A 230 3.10 23.43 -15.43
CA PHE A 230 4.55 23.55 -15.19
C PHE A 230 5.03 22.60 -14.08
N ASP A 231 4.11 21.82 -13.52
CA ASP A 231 4.18 21.12 -12.24
C ASP A 231 4.49 19.63 -12.40
N ASP A 232 4.55 19.09 -13.62
CA ASP A 232 5.14 17.75 -13.84
C ASP A 232 6.61 17.73 -13.39
N ARG A 233 7.34 18.84 -13.63
CA ARG A 233 8.69 19.02 -13.06
C ARG A 233 8.64 19.09 -11.54
N SER A 234 7.60 19.68 -10.96
CA SER A 234 7.43 19.71 -9.51
C SER A 234 7.08 18.33 -8.95
N ARG A 235 6.22 17.54 -9.60
CA ARG A 235 5.92 16.15 -9.22
C ARG A 235 7.18 15.31 -9.23
N ALA A 236 7.95 15.39 -10.32
CA ALA A 236 9.25 14.71 -10.42
C ALA A 236 10.24 15.21 -9.34
N LYS A 237 10.22 16.51 -9.03
CA LYS A 237 11.03 17.09 -7.96
C LYS A 237 10.61 16.62 -6.57
N TYR A 238 9.32 16.60 -6.25
CA TYR A 238 8.80 16.12 -4.97
C TYR A 238 9.08 14.64 -4.79
N ASP A 239 8.84 13.83 -5.82
CA ASP A 239 9.18 12.40 -5.80
C ASP A 239 10.70 12.18 -5.62
N LEU A 240 11.54 13.00 -6.27
CA LEU A 240 13.00 12.94 -6.10
C LEU A 240 13.45 13.41 -4.70
N ASP A 241 12.80 14.41 -4.12
CA ASP A 241 13.15 14.93 -2.80
C ASP A 241 12.65 14.00 -1.68
N ASP A 242 11.49 13.37 -1.86
CA ASP A 242 10.88 12.41 -0.93
C ASP A 242 11.51 11.01 -1.01
N SER A 243 11.87 10.56 -2.20
CA SER A 243 12.52 9.26 -2.46
C SER A 243 13.87 9.44 -3.17
N PRO A 244 14.87 10.09 -2.54
CA PRO A 244 16.13 10.44 -3.22
C PRO A 244 17.07 9.25 -3.41
N VAL A 245 16.90 8.20 -2.62
CA VAL A 245 17.64 6.94 -2.69
C VAL A 245 16.63 5.81 -2.72
N PHE A 246 16.89 4.82 -3.55
CA PHE A 246 16.00 3.68 -3.75
C PHE A 246 16.75 2.37 -3.69
N ILE A 247 16.00 1.32 -3.39
CA ILE A 247 16.48 -0.06 -3.31
C ILE A 247 16.40 -0.63 -4.72
N THR A 248 17.55 -1.05 -5.27
CA THR A 248 17.65 -1.60 -6.63
C THR A 248 17.81 -3.12 -6.64
N ARG A 249 18.37 -3.69 -5.57
CA ARG A 249 18.66 -5.11 -5.49
C ARG A 249 18.77 -5.59 -4.06
N ALA A 250 18.46 -6.85 -3.81
CA ALA A 250 18.72 -7.52 -2.55
C ALA A 250 19.32 -8.93 -2.79
N LEU A 251 20.33 -9.30 -2.01
CA LEU A 251 20.79 -10.68 -1.87
C LEU A 251 20.09 -11.28 -0.65
N VAL A 252 19.00 -12.00 -0.89
CA VAL A 252 18.09 -12.58 0.11
C VAL A 252 18.56 -13.96 0.56
N ASN A 253 18.98 -14.80 -0.36
CA ASN A 253 19.36 -16.18 -0.07
C ASN A 253 20.72 -16.48 -0.73
N PRO A 254 21.84 -16.16 -0.08
CA PRO A 254 23.16 -16.49 -0.64
C PRO A 254 23.24 -17.99 -0.95
N LEU A 255 23.74 -18.38 -2.13
CA LEU A 255 23.73 -19.77 -2.67
C LEU A 255 24.52 -20.83 -1.87
N ARG A 256 24.82 -20.62 -0.59
CA ARG A 256 25.36 -21.60 0.34
C ARG A 256 24.41 -21.72 1.53
N ARG A 257 24.12 -22.95 1.97
CA ARG A 257 23.26 -23.24 3.13
C ARG A 257 23.57 -22.27 4.28
N ASP A 258 22.50 -21.72 4.87
CA ASP A 258 22.58 -20.94 6.09
C ASP A 258 23.52 -21.64 7.10
N ASN A 259 24.41 -20.87 7.72
CA ASN A 259 25.36 -21.31 8.75
C ASN A 259 26.57 -22.15 8.31
N GLN A 260 26.95 -22.18 7.03
CA GLN A 260 28.30 -22.63 6.65
C GLN A 260 29.33 -21.48 6.62
N PRO A 261 30.56 -21.71 7.13
CA PRO A 261 31.66 -20.78 6.93
C PRO A 261 31.84 -20.46 5.43
N GLY A 262 31.78 -19.18 5.07
CA GLY A 262 31.92 -18.72 3.68
C GLY A 262 30.61 -18.46 2.92
N THR A 263 29.44 -18.52 3.57
CA THR A 263 28.19 -17.99 3.00
C THR A 263 28.25 -16.46 2.94
N PRO A 264 28.07 -15.82 1.77
CA PRO A 264 28.07 -14.36 1.69
C PRO A 264 26.91 -13.78 2.50
N PRO A 265 27.08 -12.65 3.22
CA PRO A 265 26.01 -12.05 4.01
C PRO A 265 24.88 -11.57 3.10
N GLN A 266 23.65 -11.53 3.63
CA GLN A 266 22.54 -10.85 2.96
C GLN A 266 22.86 -9.37 2.79
N THR A 267 22.46 -8.80 1.65
CA THR A 267 22.75 -7.40 1.33
C THR A 267 21.59 -6.72 0.63
N VAL A 268 21.55 -5.39 0.75
CA VAL A 268 20.65 -4.50 0.01
C VAL A 268 21.50 -3.49 -0.75
N THR A 269 21.22 -3.33 -2.04
CA THR A 269 21.87 -2.34 -2.91
C THR A 269 21.00 -1.10 -3.00
N LEU A 270 21.55 0.03 -2.59
CA LEU A 270 20.92 1.35 -2.64
C LEU A 270 21.52 2.16 -3.79
N ALA A 271 20.70 2.97 -4.46
CA ALA A 271 21.13 3.86 -5.53
C ALA A 271 20.63 5.29 -5.30
N ASN A 272 21.51 6.27 -5.51
CA ASN A 272 21.18 7.69 -5.39
C ASN A 272 20.59 8.21 -6.71
N ARG A 273 19.40 8.81 -6.67
CA ARG A 273 18.77 9.40 -7.85
C ARG A 273 19.25 10.82 -8.12
N LYS A 274 19.86 11.49 -7.15
CA LYS A 274 20.27 12.89 -7.26
C LYS A 274 21.60 13.02 -8.02
N ASP A 275 21.76 14.16 -8.69
CA ASP A 275 23.01 14.61 -9.32
C ASP A 275 24.01 15.21 -8.31
N LYS A 276 23.80 14.96 -7.01
CA LYS A 276 24.67 15.39 -5.91
C LYS A 276 24.80 14.28 -4.86
N GLU A 277 25.86 14.35 -4.06
CA GLU A 277 26.03 13.46 -2.90
C GLU A 277 24.81 13.55 -1.96
N GLN A 278 24.39 12.40 -1.46
CA GLN A 278 23.32 12.30 -0.46
C GLN A 278 23.91 11.77 0.85
N ASP A 279 23.69 12.54 1.91
CA ASP A 279 23.96 12.12 3.29
C ASP A 279 22.88 11.14 3.75
N LEU A 280 23.32 10.02 4.31
CA LEU A 280 22.49 8.92 4.80
C LEU A 280 22.65 8.75 6.32
N SER A 281 23.17 9.75 7.02
CA SER A 281 23.40 9.68 8.45
C SER A 281 22.09 9.44 9.20
N GLY A 282 22.06 8.39 10.04
CA GLY A 282 20.85 7.97 10.78
C GLY A 282 19.80 7.22 9.95
N TRP A 283 20.05 6.95 8.67
CA TRP A 283 19.14 6.15 7.84
C TRP A 283 19.21 4.67 8.22
N LYS A 284 18.12 3.95 7.94
CA LYS A 284 17.95 2.54 8.31
C LYS A 284 17.32 1.73 7.20
N ILE A 285 17.67 0.45 7.11
CA ILE A 285 16.93 -0.56 6.36
C ILE A 285 16.13 -1.39 7.34
N ARG A 286 14.83 -1.54 7.10
CA ARG A 286 13.89 -2.30 7.90
C ARG A 286 13.37 -3.51 7.13
N ASN A 287 13.33 -4.68 7.76
CA ASN A 287 12.71 -5.88 7.19
C ASN A 287 11.21 -5.99 7.57
N GLU A 288 10.53 -7.05 7.10
CA GLU A 288 9.11 -7.27 7.41
C GLU A 288 8.82 -7.54 8.89
N ALA A 289 9.81 -8.00 9.65
CA ALA A 289 9.71 -8.24 11.09
C ALA A 289 9.96 -6.96 11.92
N THR A 290 10.11 -5.81 11.26
CA THR A 290 10.43 -4.50 11.85
C THR A 290 11.80 -4.41 12.53
N GLU A 291 12.71 -5.31 12.17
CA GLU A 291 14.10 -5.27 12.60
C GLU A 291 14.87 -4.26 11.73
N ASP A 292 15.76 -3.50 12.35
CA ASP A 292 16.43 -2.35 11.73
C ASP A 292 17.94 -2.58 11.60
N GLN A 293 18.46 -2.43 10.39
CA GLN A 293 19.89 -2.25 10.11
C GLN A 293 20.19 -0.76 9.93
N GLU A 294 21.01 -0.20 10.82
CA GLU A 294 21.59 1.13 10.59
C GLU A 294 22.61 1.09 9.44
N LEU A 295 22.63 2.13 8.62
CA LEU A 295 23.58 2.19 7.51
C LEU A 295 25.02 2.39 8.02
N PRO A 296 25.99 1.55 7.59
CA PRO A 296 27.36 1.64 8.05
C PRO A 296 28.08 2.86 7.48
N ALA A 297 29.15 3.29 8.16
CA ALA A 297 30.02 4.34 7.65
C ALA A 297 30.79 3.90 6.37
N PRO A 298 31.07 4.82 5.41
CA PRO A 298 30.61 6.20 5.39
C PRO A 298 29.13 6.28 5.01
N GLN A 299 28.35 7.04 5.79
CA GLN A 299 26.91 7.22 5.60
C GLN A 299 26.62 8.22 4.47
N LYS A 300 27.20 7.99 3.30
CA LYS A 300 27.10 8.88 2.13
C LYS A 300 27.07 8.07 0.85
N ILE A 301 26.35 8.58 -0.13
CA ILE A 301 26.31 8.01 -1.48
C ILE A 301 26.57 9.11 -2.51
N ALA A 302 27.54 8.89 -3.39
CA ALA A 302 27.91 9.85 -4.42
C ALA A 302 26.73 10.17 -5.35
N ALA A 303 26.83 11.28 -6.09
CA ALA A 303 25.87 11.60 -7.16
C ALA A 303 25.71 10.41 -8.12
N LYS A 304 24.46 9.97 -8.35
CA LYS A 304 24.14 8.76 -9.15
C LYS A 304 24.85 7.47 -8.72
N GLY A 305 25.45 7.45 -7.53
CA GLY A 305 26.23 6.33 -7.03
C GLY A 305 25.35 5.20 -6.48
N THR A 306 25.99 4.08 -6.19
CA THR A 306 25.39 2.92 -5.53
C THR A 306 26.20 2.50 -4.31
N VAL A 307 25.54 1.97 -3.29
CA VAL A 307 26.20 1.34 -2.14
C VAL A 307 25.54 0.00 -1.83
N ILE A 308 26.34 -0.98 -1.40
CA ILE A 308 25.87 -2.29 -0.96
C ILE A 308 25.97 -2.31 0.56
N VAL A 309 24.85 -2.58 1.22
CA VAL A 309 24.72 -2.60 2.67
C VAL A 309 24.49 -4.04 3.12
N LYS A 310 25.30 -4.53 4.05
CA LYS A 310 25.04 -5.80 4.73
C LYS A 310 23.96 -5.59 5.77
N VAL A 311 23.07 -6.57 5.95
CA VAL A 311 21.90 -6.46 6.85
C VAL A 311 21.85 -7.58 7.91
N PRO A 312 22.93 -7.83 8.69
CA PRO A 312 22.89 -8.83 9.77
C PRO A 312 21.83 -8.53 10.84
N ASP A 313 21.50 -7.26 11.08
CA ASP A 313 20.55 -6.83 12.11
C ASP A 313 19.11 -6.72 11.57
N ALA A 314 18.91 -6.92 10.26
CA ALA A 314 17.61 -6.94 9.60
C ALA A 314 17.59 -8.04 8.52
N PRO A 315 17.61 -9.32 8.93
CA PRO A 315 17.71 -10.45 8.02
C PRO A 315 16.55 -10.48 7.01
N LEU A 316 16.82 -10.94 5.80
CA LEU A 316 15.87 -11.04 4.70
C LEU A 316 15.29 -12.47 4.62
N ASN A 317 13.98 -12.58 4.42
CA ASN A 317 13.28 -13.87 4.45
C ASN A 317 13.23 -14.56 3.08
N ASN A 318 13.72 -15.79 3.01
CA ASN A 318 13.70 -16.59 1.78
C ASN A 318 12.30 -17.06 1.33
N GLN A 319 11.26 -16.87 2.15
CA GLN A 319 9.86 -17.10 1.79
C GLN A 319 9.18 -15.85 1.19
N GLY A 320 9.94 -14.78 0.96
CA GLY A 320 9.40 -13.48 0.55
C GLY A 320 9.22 -12.56 1.75
N GLY A 321 9.29 -11.26 1.48
CA GLY A 321 9.29 -10.24 2.53
C GLY A 321 9.24 -8.83 1.96
N THR A 322 9.47 -7.86 2.84
CA THR A 322 9.49 -6.44 2.50
C THR A 322 10.78 -5.82 2.99
N ILE A 323 11.35 -4.90 2.20
CA ILE A 323 12.54 -4.13 2.56
C ILE A 323 12.19 -2.65 2.47
N THR A 324 12.30 -1.95 3.59
CA THR A 324 11.93 -0.53 3.70
C THR A 324 13.16 0.29 4.03
N LEU A 325 13.39 1.36 3.29
CA LEU A 325 14.43 2.35 3.57
C LEU A 325 13.79 3.52 4.32
N LEU A 326 14.33 3.82 5.49
CA LEU A 326 13.89 4.91 6.37
C LEU A 326 14.97 5.98 6.45
N ASN A 327 14.58 7.25 6.40
CA ASN A 327 15.51 8.36 6.65
C ASN A 327 15.78 8.55 8.15
N ALA A 328 16.62 9.52 8.49
CA ALA A 328 16.98 9.86 9.87
C ALA A 328 15.79 10.26 10.77
N GLN A 329 14.69 10.74 10.16
CA GLN A 329 13.45 11.09 10.85
C GLN A 329 12.50 9.90 10.99
N GLY A 330 12.86 8.73 10.47
CA GLY A 330 12.02 7.53 10.46
C GLY A 330 10.99 7.49 9.33
N PHE A 331 11.00 8.45 8.39
CA PHE A 331 10.06 8.41 7.27
C PHE A 331 10.53 7.40 6.24
N LYS A 332 9.56 6.65 5.71
CA LYS A 332 9.79 5.80 4.54
C LYS A 332 10.15 6.65 3.34
N VAL A 333 11.35 6.46 2.82
CA VAL A 333 11.81 7.09 1.58
C VAL A 333 11.75 6.13 0.40
N HIS A 334 11.85 4.82 0.64
CA HIS A 334 11.65 3.81 -0.41
C HIS A 334 11.23 2.50 0.24
N GLY A 335 10.58 1.62 -0.52
CA GLY A 335 10.29 0.28 -0.05
C GLY A 335 9.98 -0.64 -1.21
N VAL A 336 10.34 -1.91 -1.04
CA VAL A 336 10.12 -2.98 -2.01
C VAL A 336 9.56 -4.20 -1.30
N SER A 337 8.91 -5.05 -2.07
CA SER A 337 8.42 -6.35 -1.64
C SER A 337 8.88 -7.40 -2.64
N TYR A 338 9.01 -8.64 -2.19
CA TYR A 338 9.39 -9.77 -3.03
C TYR A 338 8.72 -11.05 -2.54
N THR A 339 8.38 -11.92 -3.47
CA THR A 339 7.77 -13.22 -3.19
C THR A 339 8.82 -14.30 -2.95
N LYS A 340 8.39 -15.44 -2.39
CA LYS A 340 9.20 -16.66 -2.33
C LYS A 340 9.82 -17.02 -3.67
N ALA A 341 9.04 -16.94 -4.76
CA ALA A 341 9.50 -17.27 -6.10
C ALA A 341 10.64 -16.36 -6.55
N GLN A 342 10.54 -15.05 -6.29
CA GLN A 342 11.60 -14.09 -6.61
C GLN A 342 12.87 -14.33 -5.78
N ALA A 343 12.74 -14.81 -4.54
CA ALA A 343 13.88 -15.09 -3.66
C ALA A 343 14.66 -16.37 -4.01
N GLN A 344 14.14 -17.24 -4.91
CA GLN A 344 14.72 -18.56 -5.18
C GLN A 344 16.16 -18.49 -5.71
N ASP A 345 16.45 -17.56 -6.60
CA ASP A 345 17.78 -17.39 -7.21
C ASP A 345 18.77 -16.66 -6.28
N GLY A 346 18.35 -16.36 -5.05
CA GLY A 346 19.15 -15.70 -4.03
C GLY A 346 19.23 -14.19 -4.19
N THR A 347 19.17 -13.67 -5.41
CA THR A 347 19.21 -12.23 -5.70
C THR A 347 17.90 -11.78 -6.31
N VAL A 348 17.31 -10.71 -5.76
CA VAL A 348 16.13 -10.04 -6.31
C VAL A 348 16.53 -8.66 -6.82
N SER A 349 16.13 -8.33 -8.05
CA SER A 349 16.30 -7.00 -8.65
C SER A 349 14.96 -6.27 -8.67
N PHE A 350 14.99 -4.97 -8.36
CA PHE A 350 13.83 -4.09 -8.32
C PHE A 350 14.02 -3.00 -9.36
N SER A 351 13.01 -2.81 -10.21
CA SER A 351 13.01 -1.82 -11.29
C SER A 351 12.66 -0.41 -10.84
#